data_AF-A0A1H6W9M7-F1
#
_entry.id   AF-A0A1H6W9M7-F1
#
_cell.length_a   1.000
_cell.length_b   1.000
_cell.length_c   1.000
_cell.angle_alpha   90.00
_cell.angle_beta   90.00
_cell.angle_gamma   90.00
#
_symmetry.space_group_name_H-M   'P 1'
#
loop_
_entity.id
_entity.type
_entity.pdbx_description
1 polymer ?
#
loop_
_entity_poly.entity_id
_entity_poly.type
_entity_poly.pdbx_seq_one_letter_code
_entity_poly.pdbx_strand_id
1 'polypeptide(L)'
;MEYYSIQPVELTAPLVEVSGGIATDYTDENGVDFTLVEIKNTELIEVSVSGWIEVESVGGSGGGGSGRSSEFGEGGGGGGGAGGVSCVRIFVFAGTYEAIIGSGGATEGNGSASSIFGVVGRGGGGATTASNGQQQLTSQSGGSGGGASRRLTNSYGANSTQCEEPFSGRGGSGGHSSTGGGGGGGGAGGNGGTSYSMAPGAGGAGAYSMLTETPVLQAAGGPGGAGLGDAANGQSGAQNSGNGGGGGDNGPGGGLGGNGASGIIRLRFER
;
A
#
# COMPACT_ATOMS: atom_id res chain seq x y z
N MET A 1 -13.30 -63.03 -17.97
CA MET A 1 -12.20 -62.11 -17.60
C MET A 1 -12.84 -60.73 -17.58
N GLU A 2 -13.32 -60.32 -16.40
CA GLU A 2 -14.01 -59.04 -16.25
C GLU A 2 -12.95 -57.92 -16.20
N TYR A 3 -13.03 -57.00 -17.16
CA TYR A 3 -12.20 -55.81 -17.17
C TYR A 3 -12.79 -54.80 -16.19
N TYR A 4 -12.13 -54.63 -15.04
CA TYR A 4 -12.38 -53.50 -14.18
C TYR A 4 -11.88 -52.25 -14.87
N SER A 5 -12.81 -51.44 -15.39
CA SER A 5 -12.54 -50.07 -15.79
C SER A 5 -12.20 -49.29 -14.51
N ILE A 6 -10.92 -48.93 -14.35
CA ILE A 6 -10.50 -47.95 -13.36
C ILE A 6 -10.93 -46.60 -13.95
N GLN A 7 -12.11 -46.12 -13.53
CA GLN A 7 -12.50 -44.75 -13.80
C GLN A 7 -11.43 -43.84 -13.16
N PRO A 8 -10.87 -42.86 -13.88
CA PRO A 8 -10.01 -41.88 -13.25
C PRO A 8 -10.84 -41.20 -12.16
N VAL A 9 -10.36 -41.27 -10.92
CA VAL A 9 -10.90 -40.41 -9.87
C VAL A 9 -10.57 -39.00 -10.33
N GLU A 10 -11.59 -38.26 -10.76
CA GLU A 10 -11.49 -36.82 -10.83
C GLU A 10 -11.14 -36.36 -9.42
N LEU A 11 -9.87 -36.05 -9.21
CA LEU A 11 -9.44 -35.23 -8.09
C LEU A 11 -10.04 -33.85 -8.37
N THR A 12 -11.31 -33.67 -8.05
CA THR A 12 -11.86 -32.33 -7.78
C THR A 12 -10.92 -31.75 -6.74
N ALA A 13 -10.12 -30.76 -7.16
CA ALA A 13 -9.19 -30.09 -6.29
C ALA A 13 -9.98 -29.67 -5.04
N PRO A 14 -9.44 -29.87 -3.83
CA PRO A 14 -10.15 -29.50 -2.62
C PRO A 14 -10.50 -28.01 -2.71
N LEU A 15 -11.79 -27.72 -2.85
CA LEU A 15 -12.36 -26.37 -2.84
C LEU A 15 -11.98 -25.74 -1.51
N VAL A 16 -11.06 -24.80 -1.52
CA VAL A 16 -10.81 -23.98 -0.34
C VAL A 16 -12.08 -23.18 -0.10
N GLU A 17 -12.69 -23.27 1.09
CA GLU A 17 -13.73 -22.32 1.47
C GLU A 17 -13.20 -21.43 2.58
N VAL A 18 -13.41 -20.13 2.39
CA VAL A 18 -12.97 -19.09 3.31
C VAL A 18 -14.18 -18.32 3.80
N SER A 19 -14.35 -18.19 5.13
CA SER A 19 -15.37 -17.30 5.72
C SER A 19 -14.73 -16.04 6.30
N GLY A 20 -15.41 -14.89 6.15
CA GLY A 20 -14.90 -13.55 6.47
C GLY A 20 -14.60 -12.70 5.22
N GLY A 21 -14.51 -11.38 5.37
CA GLY A 21 -14.33 -10.46 4.26
C GLY A 21 -15.52 -10.40 3.26
N ILE A 22 -15.27 -9.89 2.06
CA ILE A 22 -16.23 -9.81 0.95
C ILE A 22 -15.76 -10.73 -0.17
N ALA A 23 -16.52 -11.80 -0.44
CA ALA A 23 -16.25 -12.73 -1.53
C ALA A 23 -16.88 -12.27 -2.85
N THR A 24 -16.16 -12.45 -3.95
CA THR A 24 -16.66 -12.25 -5.31
C THR A 24 -16.16 -13.40 -6.17
N ASP A 25 -17.09 -14.10 -6.82
CA ASP A 25 -16.77 -15.16 -7.76
C ASP A 25 -16.63 -14.59 -9.16
N TYR A 26 -15.69 -15.12 -9.93
CA TYR A 26 -15.47 -14.73 -11.33
C TYR A 26 -14.83 -15.88 -12.13
N THR A 27 -14.89 -15.78 -13.46
CA THR A 27 -14.27 -16.75 -14.37
C THR A 27 -13.22 -16.01 -15.20
N ASP A 28 -11.97 -16.46 -15.13
CA ASP A 28 -10.88 -15.79 -15.84
C ASP A 28 -10.97 -15.96 -17.38
N GLU A 29 -10.07 -15.30 -18.10
CA GLU A 29 -9.97 -15.38 -19.56
C GLU A 29 -9.71 -16.80 -20.11
N ASN A 30 -9.26 -17.73 -19.26
CA ASN A 30 -9.01 -19.13 -19.59
C ASN A 30 -10.19 -20.04 -19.26
N GLY A 31 -11.28 -19.51 -18.68
CA GLY A 31 -12.46 -20.27 -18.30
C GLY A 31 -12.33 -20.96 -16.94
N VAL A 32 -11.39 -20.55 -16.09
CA VAL A 32 -11.20 -21.09 -14.73
C VAL A 32 -11.98 -20.24 -13.75
N ASP A 33 -12.79 -20.90 -12.91
CA ASP A 33 -13.57 -20.25 -11.88
C ASP A 33 -12.70 -19.98 -10.64
N PHE A 34 -12.78 -18.75 -10.14
CA PHE A 34 -12.10 -18.32 -8.93
C PHE A 34 -13.07 -17.65 -7.96
N THR A 35 -12.73 -17.74 -6.68
CA THR A 35 -13.28 -16.87 -5.64
C THR A 35 -12.18 -15.91 -5.18
N LEU A 36 -12.49 -14.61 -5.19
CA LEU A 36 -11.68 -13.55 -4.60
C LEU A 36 -12.32 -13.08 -3.30
N VAL A 37 -11.59 -13.16 -2.19
CA VAL A 37 -12.02 -12.63 -0.89
C VAL A 37 -11.22 -11.38 -0.57
N GLU A 38 -11.89 -10.24 -0.42
CA GLU A 38 -11.30 -8.99 0.05
C GLU A 38 -11.54 -8.79 1.55
N ILE A 39 -10.46 -8.64 2.32
CA ILE A 39 -10.50 -8.40 3.76
C ILE A 39 -10.05 -6.97 4.03
N LYS A 40 -10.96 -6.18 4.61
CA LYS A 40 -10.80 -4.72 4.81
C LYS A 40 -10.80 -4.31 6.28
N ASN A 41 -11.11 -5.24 7.19
CA ASN A 41 -11.04 -5.06 8.64
C ASN A 41 -10.22 -6.20 9.25
N THR A 42 -9.63 -5.96 10.41
CA THR A 42 -9.00 -7.04 11.17
C THR A 42 -10.08 -8.00 11.65
N GLU A 43 -9.99 -9.26 11.25
CA GLU A 43 -11.00 -10.28 11.55
C GLU A 43 -10.39 -11.69 11.55
N LEU A 44 -11.13 -12.64 12.12
CA LEU A 44 -10.78 -14.06 12.02
C LEU A 44 -11.37 -14.63 10.74
N ILE A 45 -10.53 -15.35 10.01
CA ILE A 45 -10.84 -16.02 8.76
C ILE A 45 -10.81 -17.51 9.00
N GLU A 46 -11.88 -18.22 8.63
CA GLU A 46 -11.93 -19.68 8.71
C GLU A 46 -11.62 -20.27 7.33
N VAL A 47 -10.68 -21.19 7.28
CA VAL A 47 -10.41 -22.06 6.12
C VAL A 47 -10.99 -23.43 6.45
N SER A 48 -12.11 -23.79 5.82
CA SER A 48 -12.79 -25.07 6.11
C SER A 48 -12.09 -26.26 5.46
N VAL A 49 -11.39 -26.03 4.35
CA VAL A 49 -10.71 -27.05 3.54
C VAL A 49 -9.31 -26.57 3.16
N SER A 50 -8.31 -27.43 3.32
CA SER A 50 -6.92 -27.11 2.99
C SER A 50 -6.69 -27.05 1.47
N GLY A 51 -5.87 -26.12 1.00
CA GLY A 51 -5.56 -26.01 -0.43
C GLY A 51 -4.58 -24.89 -0.76
N TRP A 52 -4.32 -24.72 -2.05
CA TRP A 52 -3.48 -23.64 -2.55
C TRP A 52 -4.30 -22.36 -2.71
N ILE A 53 -3.79 -21.27 -2.16
CA ILE A 53 -4.36 -19.94 -2.31
C ILE A 53 -3.30 -18.95 -2.74
N GLU A 54 -3.69 -17.92 -3.46
CA GLU A 54 -2.87 -16.74 -3.71
C GLU A 54 -3.26 -15.65 -2.72
N VAL A 55 -2.25 -15.06 -2.09
CA VAL A 55 -2.41 -14.08 -1.02
C VAL A 55 -1.71 -12.81 -1.43
N GLU A 56 -2.45 -11.72 -1.51
CA GLU A 56 -1.91 -10.37 -1.58
C GLU A 56 -2.16 -9.66 -0.26
N SER A 57 -1.10 -9.08 0.30
CA SER A 57 -1.16 -8.25 1.49
C SER A 57 -0.57 -6.87 1.18
N VAL A 58 -1.37 -5.84 1.40
CA VAL A 58 -0.99 -4.43 1.27
C VAL A 58 -1.05 -3.79 2.64
N GLY A 59 0.05 -3.19 3.08
CA GLY A 59 0.09 -2.45 4.34
C GLY A 59 -0.64 -1.12 4.28
N GLY A 60 -0.94 -0.56 5.45
CA GLY A 60 -1.42 0.81 5.55
C GLY A 60 -0.33 1.80 5.17
N SER A 61 -0.69 2.94 4.60
CA SER A 61 0.27 3.94 4.14
C SER A 61 0.56 5.01 5.20
N GLY A 62 1.60 5.81 4.99
CA GLY A 62 1.87 6.97 5.83
C GLY A 62 0.99 8.17 5.47
N GLY A 63 0.77 9.05 6.46
CA GLY A 63 0.13 10.35 6.25
C GLY A 63 1.09 11.37 5.63
N GLY A 64 0.52 12.33 4.93
CA GLY A 64 1.24 13.49 4.39
C GLY A 64 1.62 14.49 5.48
N GLY A 65 2.55 15.37 5.14
CA GLY A 65 3.09 16.41 6.01
C GLY A 65 2.25 17.67 5.93
N SER A 66 2.24 18.46 7.00
CA SER A 66 1.59 19.77 6.98
C SER A 66 2.45 20.84 6.31
N GLY A 67 1.83 21.82 5.66
CA GLY A 67 2.47 23.06 5.20
C GLY A 67 2.41 24.13 6.30
N ARG A 68 2.98 23.83 7.48
CA ARG A 68 2.90 24.72 8.66
C ARG A 68 3.98 25.77 8.60
N SER A 69 3.60 26.94 8.10
CA SER A 69 4.49 28.09 8.07
C SER A 69 3.67 29.36 8.28
N SER A 70 4.17 30.27 9.12
CA SER A 70 3.55 31.59 9.32
C SER A 70 4.10 32.62 8.33
N GLU A 71 5.13 32.27 7.57
CA GLU A 71 5.80 33.17 6.64
C GLU A 71 5.53 32.73 5.20
N PHE A 72 5.22 33.71 4.32
CA PHE A 72 5.01 33.43 2.90
C PHE A 72 6.28 32.79 2.30
N GLY A 73 6.15 31.60 1.69
CA GLY A 73 7.22 30.99 0.89
C GLY A 73 8.10 29.94 1.60
N GLU A 74 7.74 29.49 2.81
CA GLU A 74 8.50 28.45 3.54
C GLU A 74 8.25 27.00 3.07
N GLY A 75 7.41 26.80 2.05
CA GLY A 75 7.27 25.50 1.36
C GLY A 75 6.12 24.62 1.85
N GLY A 76 5.68 23.71 0.98
CA GLY A 76 4.54 22.83 1.22
C GLY A 76 4.90 21.56 1.98
N GLY A 77 3.89 20.87 2.51
CA GLY A 77 4.05 19.60 3.21
C GLY A 77 4.46 18.45 2.27
N GLY A 78 5.25 17.50 2.74
CA GLY A 78 5.63 16.31 1.95
C GLY A 78 4.49 15.30 1.79
N GLY A 79 4.54 14.47 0.75
CA GLY A 79 3.60 13.35 0.56
C GLY A 79 3.99 12.12 1.38
N GLY A 80 3.00 11.42 1.92
CA GLY A 80 3.16 10.17 2.66
C GLY A 80 3.54 9.00 1.75
N GLY A 81 4.37 8.10 2.27
CA GLY A 81 4.79 6.89 1.56
C GLY A 81 3.67 5.84 1.54
N ALA A 82 3.61 5.08 0.47
CA ALA A 82 2.70 3.96 0.33
C ALA A 82 3.00 2.80 1.28
N GLY A 83 1.98 1.98 1.55
CA GLY A 83 2.18 0.64 2.10
C GLY A 83 2.97 -0.26 1.14
N GLY A 84 3.65 -1.26 1.67
CA GLY A 84 4.29 -2.31 0.88
C GLY A 84 3.27 -3.34 0.42
N VAL A 85 3.50 -3.91 -0.77
CA VAL A 85 2.72 -5.01 -1.34
C VAL A 85 3.54 -6.29 -1.29
N SER A 86 2.90 -7.37 -0.83
CA SER A 86 3.45 -8.73 -0.90
C SER A 86 2.41 -9.64 -1.53
N CYS A 87 2.80 -10.38 -2.57
CA CYS A 87 1.92 -11.37 -3.21
C CYS A 87 2.64 -12.71 -3.28
N VAL A 88 1.96 -13.80 -2.91
CA VAL A 88 2.53 -15.16 -2.93
C VAL A 88 1.44 -16.23 -3.04
N ARG A 89 1.75 -17.33 -3.72
CA ARG A 89 0.93 -18.55 -3.69
C ARG A 89 1.43 -19.48 -2.59
N ILE A 90 0.54 -19.89 -1.68
CA ILE A 90 0.88 -20.76 -0.54
C ILE A 90 -0.16 -21.87 -0.36
N PHE A 91 0.27 -22.98 0.24
CA PHE A 91 -0.64 -24.02 0.70
C PHE A 91 -1.07 -23.69 2.14
N VAL A 92 -2.38 -23.63 2.38
CA VAL A 92 -2.97 -23.30 3.68
C VAL A 92 -3.73 -24.52 4.20
N PHE A 93 -3.58 -24.81 5.48
CA PHE A 93 -4.30 -25.88 6.15
C PHE A 93 -5.67 -25.39 6.63
N ALA A 94 -6.59 -26.32 6.84
CA ALA A 94 -7.87 -25.99 7.45
C ALA A 94 -7.64 -25.47 8.89
N GLY A 95 -8.35 -24.41 9.26
CA GLY A 95 -8.18 -23.75 10.55
C GLY A 95 -8.64 -22.30 10.55
N THR A 96 -8.52 -21.66 11.71
CA THR A 96 -8.84 -20.24 11.88
C THR A 96 -7.55 -19.41 11.90
N TYR A 97 -7.56 -18.32 11.14
CA TYR A 97 -6.41 -17.44 10.95
C TYR A 97 -6.82 -16.01 11.21
N GLU A 98 -5.97 -15.25 11.89
CA GLU A 98 -6.18 -13.82 12.06
C GLU A 98 -5.68 -13.07 10.82
N ALA A 99 -6.57 -12.34 10.18
CA ALA A 99 -6.23 -11.36 9.17
C ALA A 99 -6.08 -10.01 9.85
N ILE A 100 -4.88 -9.44 9.84
CA ILE A 100 -4.59 -8.12 10.41
C ILE A 100 -4.56 -7.11 9.28
N ILE A 101 -5.39 -6.06 9.38
CA ILE A 101 -5.38 -4.95 8.44
C ILE A 101 -4.65 -3.76 9.06
N GLY A 102 -3.55 -3.36 8.41
CA GLY A 102 -2.75 -2.23 8.84
C GLY A 102 -3.52 -0.92 8.74
N SER A 103 -3.50 -0.12 9.80
CA SER A 103 -4.05 1.23 9.77
C SER A 103 -3.22 2.15 8.87
N GLY A 104 -3.90 3.09 8.21
CA GLY A 104 -3.22 4.24 7.63
C GLY A 104 -2.67 5.15 8.74
N GLY A 105 -1.53 5.78 8.47
CA GLY A 105 -0.94 6.77 9.35
C GLY A 105 -1.79 8.03 9.38
N ALA A 106 -1.94 8.64 10.57
CA ALA A 106 -2.43 10.01 10.66
C ALA A 106 -1.47 10.96 9.91
N THR A 107 -1.85 12.22 9.71
CA THR A 107 -0.94 13.29 9.25
C THR A 107 0.43 13.17 9.93
N GLU A 108 1.51 13.13 9.13
CA GLU A 108 2.91 12.95 9.56
C GLU A 108 3.25 11.60 10.23
N GLY A 109 2.27 10.71 10.39
CA GLY A 109 2.40 9.40 11.00
C GLY A 109 2.69 8.29 9.99
N ASN A 110 3.37 7.25 10.46
CA ASN A 110 3.57 6.01 9.70
C ASN A 110 2.29 5.17 9.66
N GLY A 111 2.11 4.44 8.57
CA GLY A 111 1.11 3.37 8.48
C GLY A 111 1.58 2.08 9.17
N SER A 112 0.64 1.19 9.44
CA SER A 112 0.91 -0.12 10.06
C SER A 112 0.92 -1.23 9.01
N ALA A 113 1.53 -2.37 9.34
CA ALA A 113 1.54 -3.53 8.46
C ALA A 113 0.19 -4.26 8.45
N SER A 114 -0.14 -4.87 7.30
CA SER A 114 -1.18 -5.89 7.18
C SER A 114 -0.53 -7.26 7.12
N SER A 115 -1.20 -8.30 7.62
CA SER A 115 -0.68 -9.66 7.56
C SER A 115 -1.74 -10.76 7.67
N ILE A 116 -1.51 -11.87 6.97
CA ILE A 116 -2.24 -13.13 7.11
C ILE A 116 -1.31 -14.27 6.68
N PHE A 117 -1.41 -15.45 7.30
CA PHE A 117 -0.58 -16.63 6.95
C PHE A 117 0.95 -16.38 6.95
N GLY A 118 1.42 -15.35 7.67
CA GLY A 118 2.82 -14.93 7.64
C GLY A 118 3.22 -14.10 6.40
N VAL A 119 2.31 -13.84 5.47
CA VAL A 119 2.45 -12.88 4.37
C VAL A 119 2.22 -11.48 4.93
N VAL A 120 3.16 -10.55 4.70
CA VAL A 120 3.14 -9.23 5.35
C VAL A 120 3.28 -8.11 4.31
N GLY A 121 2.26 -7.26 4.20
CA GLY A 121 2.34 -5.96 3.55
C GLY A 121 2.77 -4.89 4.57
N ARG A 122 3.95 -4.29 4.40
CA ARG A 122 4.51 -3.36 5.41
C ARG A 122 3.83 -1.99 5.40
N GLY A 123 3.88 -1.31 6.54
CA GLY A 123 3.40 0.07 6.64
C GLY A 123 4.26 1.06 5.82
N GLY A 124 3.63 2.10 5.28
CA GLY A 124 4.30 3.22 4.63
C GLY A 124 4.83 4.26 5.61
N GLY A 125 5.91 4.95 5.26
CA GLY A 125 6.47 6.02 6.08
C GLY A 125 5.63 7.30 5.99
N GLY A 126 5.40 7.97 7.11
CA GLY A 126 4.82 9.31 7.14
C GLY A 126 5.78 10.35 6.57
N ALA A 127 5.24 11.45 6.04
CA ALA A 127 6.02 12.60 5.67
C ALA A 127 6.40 13.44 6.89
N THR A 128 7.57 14.07 6.88
CA THR A 128 8.01 14.95 7.97
C THR A 128 7.84 16.41 7.59
N THR A 129 7.31 17.21 8.50
CA THR A 129 7.47 18.67 8.48
C THR A 129 8.92 19.02 8.79
N ALA A 130 9.57 19.81 7.93
CA ALA A 130 10.88 20.38 8.26
C ALA A 130 10.68 21.42 9.37
N SER A 131 10.74 21.00 10.63
CA SER A 131 10.75 21.91 11.78
C SER A 131 11.86 21.49 12.74
N ASN A 132 13.10 21.86 12.41
CA ASN A 132 14.20 21.79 13.37
C ASN A 132 14.76 23.20 13.59
N GLY A 133 14.70 23.63 14.85
CA GLY A 133 14.94 24.98 15.33
C GLY A 133 16.39 25.48 15.28
N GLN A 134 17.13 25.18 14.21
CA GLN A 134 18.36 25.87 13.84
C GLN A 134 18.51 25.92 12.32
N GLN A 135 17.88 26.92 11.72
CA GLN A 135 18.40 27.84 10.67
C GLN A 135 17.21 28.47 9.96
N GLN A 136 16.54 29.37 10.70
CA GLN A 136 15.85 30.53 10.12
C GLN A 136 16.82 31.18 9.13
N LEU A 137 16.43 31.23 7.84
CA LEU A 137 16.87 32.17 6.78
C LEU A 137 16.99 31.53 5.38
N THR A 138 16.76 30.23 5.20
CA THR A 138 16.63 29.64 3.85
C THR A 138 15.47 28.64 3.79
N SER A 139 14.42 28.99 3.06
CA SER A 139 13.20 28.24 2.79
C SER A 139 13.46 26.79 2.34
N GLN A 140 13.27 25.81 3.21
CA GLN A 140 13.42 24.38 2.90
C GLN A 140 12.06 23.68 2.82
N SER A 141 11.85 22.91 1.75
CA SER A 141 10.65 22.08 1.52
C SER A 141 10.49 20.93 2.51
N GLY A 142 9.24 20.53 2.82
CA GLY A 142 8.94 19.34 3.60
C GLY A 142 9.50 18.04 3.01
N GLY A 143 9.97 17.14 3.88
CA GLY A 143 10.52 15.83 3.51
C GLY A 143 9.41 14.81 3.22
N SER A 144 9.62 13.95 2.21
CA SER A 144 8.65 12.92 1.84
C SER A 144 8.77 11.65 2.70
N GLY A 145 7.68 10.92 2.85
CA GLY A 145 7.66 9.60 3.48
C GLY A 145 8.10 8.50 2.50
N GLY A 146 9.02 7.63 2.93
CA GLY A 146 9.41 6.42 2.19
C GLY A 146 8.87 5.16 2.86
N GLY A 147 8.35 4.21 2.08
CA GLY A 147 8.05 2.86 2.55
C GLY A 147 9.33 2.01 2.56
N ALA A 148 9.51 1.17 3.58
CA ALA A 148 10.68 0.29 3.67
C ALA A 148 10.27 -1.19 3.67
N SER A 149 10.58 -1.91 2.58
CA SER A 149 10.61 -3.37 2.53
C SER A 149 11.98 -3.90 2.96
N ARG A 150 12.04 -4.61 4.09
CA ARG A 150 13.19 -5.47 4.44
C ARG A 150 12.86 -6.90 4.05
N ARG A 151 13.69 -7.50 3.19
CA ARG A 151 13.67 -8.90 2.75
C ARG A 151 13.58 -9.82 3.97
N LEU A 152 12.49 -10.56 4.12
CA LEU A 152 12.43 -11.70 5.02
C LEU A 152 12.74 -12.95 4.18
N THR A 153 14.03 -13.27 4.10
CA THR A 153 14.55 -14.47 3.47
C THR A 153 14.29 -15.67 4.39
N ASN A 154 13.03 -16.11 4.55
CA ASN A 154 12.74 -17.40 5.16
C ASN A 154 11.98 -18.26 4.14
N SER A 155 12.72 -19.23 3.61
CA SER A 155 12.37 -20.22 2.61
C SER A 155 11.10 -21.02 2.94
N TYR A 156 10.19 -21.18 1.98
CA TYR A 156 9.39 -22.41 1.82
C TYR A 156 8.98 -22.60 0.34
N GLY A 157 9.32 -23.77 -0.23
CA GLY A 157 8.54 -24.47 -1.26
C GLY A 157 8.65 -24.01 -2.72
N ALA A 158 9.20 -24.88 -3.58
CA ALA A 158 9.43 -24.68 -5.00
C ALA A 158 8.16 -24.65 -5.90
N ASN A 159 8.31 -23.98 -7.05
CA ASN A 159 7.53 -24.07 -8.30
C ASN A 159 6.07 -23.60 -8.28
N SER A 160 5.83 -22.32 -8.64
CA SER A 160 5.26 -21.93 -9.95
C SER A 160 4.68 -20.49 -9.94
N THR A 161 4.95 -19.80 -11.06
CA THR A 161 4.23 -18.64 -11.63
C THR A 161 4.20 -17.31 -10.86
N GLN A 162 5.26 -16.52 -11.08
CA GLN A 162 5.34 -15.05 -11.14
C GLN A 162 4.48 -14.19 -10.17
N CYS A 163 5.07 -13.89 -9.01
CA CYS A 163 4.91 -12.63 -8.27
C CYS A 163 6.19 -12.43 -7.44
N GLU A 164 7.33 -12.20 -8.10
CA GLU A 164 8.61 -12.02 -7.43
C GLU A 164 8.80 -10.54 -7.03
N GLU A 165 9.17 -10.33 -5.75
CA GLU A 165 9.68 -9.12 -5.07
C GLU A 165 8.68 -8.32 -4.18
N PRO A 166 9.04 -8.01 -2.91
CA PRO A 166 8.30 -7.04 -2.10
C PRO A 166 8.54 -5.63 -2.62
N PHE A 167 7.55 -5.06 -3.31
CA PHE A 167 7.61 -3.73 -3.90
C PHE A 167 7.40 -2.65 -2.83
N SER A 168 8.44 -1.85 -2.57
CA SER A 168 8.32 -0.56 -1.85
C SER A 168 9.27 0.46 -2.46
N GLY A 169 8.76 1.60 -2.91
CA GLY A 169 9.57 2.71 -3.38
C GLY A 169 10.07 3.59 -2.25
N ARG A 170 11.19 4.25 -2.49
CA ARG A 170 11.75 5.25 -1.57
C ARG A 170 11.00 6.57 -1.76
N GLY A 171 10.86 7.34 -0.69
CA GLY A 171 10.38 8.74 -0.80
C GLY A 171 11.31 9.56 -1.70
N GLY A 172 10.79 10.59 -2.36
CA GLY A 172 11.62 11.56 -3.06
C GLY A 172 12.46 12.41 -2.10
N SER A 173 13.69 12.74 -2.48
CA SER A 173 14.48 13.76 -1.77
C SER A 173 13.72 15.08 -1.80
N GLY A 174 13.48 15.73 -0.66
CA GLY A 174 12.81 17.04 -0.62
C GLY A 174 13.47 18.08 -1.56
N GLY A 175 12.67 19.06 -2.00
CA GLY A 175 12.95 20.07 -3.01
C GLY A 175 14.19 20.95 -2.86
N HIS A 176 14.42 21.72 -3.93
CA HIS A 176 15.57 22.62 -4.09
C HIS A 176 15.58 23.72 -3.02
N SER A 177 16.79 24.12 -2.58
CA SER A 177 17.12 25.07 -1.50
C SER A 177 16.64 26.53 -1.65
N SER A 178 15.65 26.78 -2.49
CA SER A 178 15.10 28.12 -2.76
C SER A 178 13.59 28.00 -2.92
N THR A 179 12.84 28.20 -1.83
CA THR A 179 11.37 28.43 -1.80
C THR A 179 10.54 27.35 -2.49
N GLY A 180 10.61 26.11 -1.99
CA GLY A 180 10.09 24.92 -2.68
C GLY A 180 8.80 24.31 -2.11
N GLY A 181 7.92 23.74 -2.95
CA GLY A 181 6.81 22.84 -2.54
C GLY A 181 7.32 21.56 -1.86
N GLY A 182 6.45 20.75 -1.27
CA GLY A 182 6.83 19.50 -0.62
C GLY A 182 7.15 18.37 -1.61
N GLY A 183 8.09 17.50 -1.26
CA GLY A 183 8.41 16.32 -2.08
C GLY A 183 7.31 15.24 -2.01
N GLY A 184 7.14 14.45 -3.07
CA GLY A 184 6.16 13.36 -3.09
C GLY A 184 6.65 12.09 -2.40
N GLY A 185 5.72 11.34 -1.79
CA GLY A 185 5.99 10.07 -1.10
C GLY A 185 6.30 8.94 -2.07
N GLY A 186 7.06 7.93 -1.63
CA GLY A 186 7.39 6.75 -2.44
C GLY A 186 6.21 5.80 -2.58
N GLY A 187 6.07 5.14 -3.73
CA GLY A 187 5.04 4.13 -4.00
C GLY A 187 5.66 2.76 -4.30
N ALA A 188 4.91 1.67 -4.23
CA ALA A 188 5.43 0.31 -4.49
C ALA A 188 6.14 0.19 -5.85
N GLY A 189 5.64 0.85 -6.89
CA GLY A 189 6.19 0.83 -8.24
C GLY A 189 7.26 1.89 -8.53
N GLY A 190 7.62 2.76 -7.57
CA GLY A 190 8.67 3.74 -7.83
C GLY A 190 8.85 4.82 -6.78
N ASN A 191 9.96 5.55 -6.91
CA ASN A 191 10.25 6.66 -6.00
C ASN A 191 9.28 7.82 -6.20
N GLY A 192 9.04 8.58 -5.13
CA GLY A 192 8.35 9.85 -5.22
C GLY A 192 9.17 10.91 -5.96
N GLY A 193 8.47 11.85 -6.59
CA GLY A 193 9.05 12.97 -7.30
C GLY A 193 9.58 14.05 -6.35
N THR A 194 10.71 14.63 -6.70
CA THR A 194 11.21 15.86 -6.07
C THR A 194 10.31 17.04 -6.44
N SER A 195 10.12 17.98 -5.53
CA SER A 195 9.50 19.28 -5.86
C SER A 195 10.50 20.21 -6.55
N TYR A 196 9.99 21.04 -7.46
CA TYR A 196 10.78 22.06 -8.17
C TYR A 196 10.11 23.42 -8.01
N SER A 197 10.82 24.39 -7.42
CA SER A 197 10.23 25.69 -7.06
C SER A 197 8.93 25.45 -6.26
N MET A 198 7.88 26.25 -6.46
CA MET A 198 6.63 26.18 -5.70
C MET A 198 5.76 24.94 -5.98
N ALA A 199 6.07 24.15 -7.02
CA ALA A 199 5.23 23.03 -7.44
C ALA A 199 5.42 21.80 -6.54
N PRO A 200 4.32 21.10 -6.18
CA PRO A 200 4.40 19.87 -5.40
C PRO A 200 5.11 18.76 -6.18
N GLY A 201 5.86 17.92 -5.46
CA GLY A 201 6.41 16.68 -6.01
C GLY A 201 5.30 15.64 -6.24
N ALA A 202 5.36 14.93 -7.37
CA ALA A 202 4.42 13.84 -7.65
C ALA A 202 4.64 12.65 -6.70
N GLY A 203 3.57 11.95 -6.32
CA GLY A 203 3.68 10.68 -5.59
C GLY A 203 4.33 9.59 -6.45
N GLY A 204 4.99 8.63 -5.81
CA GLY A 204 5.59 7.49 -6.48
C GLY A 204 4.51 6.55 -7.04
N ALA A 205 4.82 5.91 -8.16
CA ALA A 205 3.91 4.97 -8.80
C ALA A 205 3.51 3.83 -7.83
N GLY A 206 2.24 3.44 -7.86
CA GLY A 206 1.77 2.26 -7.12
C GLY A 206 2.12 0.95 -7.81
N ALA A 207 1.65 -0.16 -7.25
CA ALA A 207 1.64 -1.47 -7.89
C ALA A 207 0.20 -1.82 -8.28
N TYR A 208 0.03 -2.45 -9.42
CA TYR A 208 -1.27 -2.99 -9.81
C TYR A 208 -1.43 -4.38 -9.20
N SER A 209 -2.55 -4.60 -8.52
CA SER A 209 -2.94 -5.95 -8.11
C SER A 209 -3.24 -6.78 -9.35
N MET A 210 -2.64 -7.97 -9.43
CA MET A 210 -2.88 -8.95 -10.50
C MET A 210 -3.82 -10.08 -10.06
N LEU A 211 -4.37 -10.01 -8.84
CA LEU A 211 -5.36 -10.98 -8.35
C LEU A 211 -6.77 -10.65 -8.82
N THR A 212 -6.99 -9.45 -9.36
CA THR A 212 -8.29 -8.98 -9.87
C THR A 212 -8.29 -8.98 -11.39
N GLU A 213 -9.42 -9.32 -12.03
CA GLU A 213 -9.56 -9.21 -13.50
C GLU A 213 -9.31 -7.78 -14.01
N THR A 214 -9.73 -6.79 -13.21
CA THR A 214 -9.44 -5.38 -13.48
C THR A 214 -8.23 -4.97 -12.64
N PRO A 215 -7.12 -4.53 -13.25
CA PRO A 215 -5.96 -4.06 -12.50
C PRO A 215 -6.35 -2.92 -11.54
N VAL A 216 -6.22 -3.15 -10.23
CA VAL A 216 -6.46 -2.11 -9.22
C VAL A 216 -5.12 -1.52 -8.81
N LEU A 217 -4.95 -0.21 -8.97
CA LEU A 217 -3.76 0.48 -8.50
C LEU A 217 -3.78 0.57 -6.96
N GLN A 218 -2.69 0.15 -6.34
CA GLN A 218 -2.50 0.15 -4.89
C GLN A 218 -1.12 0.66 -4.54
N ALA A 219 -0.93 0.97 -3.27
CA ALA A 219 0.36 1.36 -2.75
C ALA A 219 1.03 2.50 -3.56
N ALA A 220 0.25 3.47 -4.03
CA ALA A 220 0.76 4.68 -4.64
C ALA A 220 1.18 5.70 -3.56
N GLY A 221 2.29 6.40 -3.77
CA GLY A 221 2.72 7.46 -2.86
C GLY A 221 1.79 8.68 -2.94
N GLY A 222 1.67 9.43 -1.85
CA GLY A 222 0.96 10.71 -1.84
C GLY A 222 1.77 11.81 -2.54
N PRO A 223 1.13 12.76 -3.26
CA PRO A 223 1.82 13.93 -3.76
C PRO A 223 2.23 14.85 -2.60
N GLY A 224 3.23 15.72 -2.81
CA GLY A 224 3.51 16.82 -1.90
C GLY A 224 2.46 17.95 -2.02
N GLY A 225 2.58 18.96 -1.16
CA GLY A 225 1.79 20.19 -1.21
C GLY A 225 2.56 21.33 -1.88
N ALA A 226 1.83 22.30 -2.43
CA ALA A 226 2.39 23.50 -3.03
C ALA A 226 3.05 24.41 -1.98
N GLY A 227 4.12 25.11 -2.38
CA GLY A 227 4.86 26.02 -1.49
C GLY A 227 4.26 27.42 -1.34
N LEU A 228 3.35 27.78 -2.26
CA LEU A 228 2.61 29.04 -2.28
C LEU A 228 1.21 28.80 -2.86
N GLY A 229 0.18 29.24 -2.14
CA GLY A 229 -1.22 29.11 -2.55
C GLY A 229 -2.18 29.46 -1.43
N ASP A 230 -3.46 29.20 -1.65
CA ASP A 230 -4.43 29.21 -0.55
C ASP A 230 -4.16 28.02 0.39
N ALA A 231 -4.41 28.18 1.69
CA ALA A 231 -4.26 27.09 2.63
C ALA A 231 -5.24 25.96 2.26
N ALA A 232 -4.70 24.83 1.80
CA ALA A 232 -5.47 23.66 1.42
C ALA A 232 -4.90 22.40 2.10
N ASN A 233 -5.79 21.56 2.60
CA ASN A 233 -5.40 20.30 3.20
C ASN A 233 -5.03 19.28 2.11
N GLY A 234 -4.01 18.49 2.41
CA GLY A 234 -3.63 17.36 1.59
C GLY A 234 -4.73 16.31 1.51
N GLN A 235 -4.85 15.66 0.36
CA GLN A 235 -5.83 14.61 0.14
C GLN A 235 -5.50 13.39 1.00
N SER A 236 -6.51 12.77 1.62
CA SER A 236 -6.30 11.49 2.30
C SER A 236 -6.13 10.36 1.26
N GLY A 237 -5.34 9.35 1.61
CA GLY A 237 -5.21 8.14 0.81
C GLY A 237 -6.55 7.44 0.62
N ALA A 238 -6.74 6.81 -0.53
CA ALA A 238 -7.95 6.06 -0.84
C ALA A 238 -8.09 4.85 0.10
N GLN A 239 -9.25 4.65 0.72
CA GLN A 239 -9.44 3.58 1.71
C GLN A 239 -9.06 2.19 1.16
N ASN A 240 -8.41 1.35 1.99
CA ASN A 240 -8.05 -0.04 1.66
C ASN A 240 -7.20 -0.19 0.38
N SER A 241 -6.36 0.79 0.10
CA SER A 241 -5.45 0.76 -1.05
C SER A 241 -3.98 0.80 -0.65
N GLY A 242 -3.66 1.10 0.61
CA GLY A 242 -2.30 1.41 1.03
C GLY A 242 -1.70 2.64 0.31
N ASN A 243 -2.52 3.54 -0.25
CA ASN A 243 -2.05 4.77 -0.89
C ASN A 243 -1.72 5.86 0.13
N GLY A 244 -0.57 6.53 -0.01
CA GLY A 244 -0.09 7.59 0.88
C GLY A 244 -0.98 8.83 0.90
N GLY A 245 -1.02 9.53 2.04
CA GLY A 245 -1.68 10.83 2.16
C GLY A 245 -0.90 11.95 1.46
N GLY A 246 -1.60 12.90 0.85
CA GLY A 246 -0.99 14.08 0.22
C GLY A 246 -0.49 15.11 1.22
N GLY A 247 0.52 15.89 0.84
CA GLY A 247 1.00 17.02 1.63
C GLY A 247 0.02 18.20 1.62
N GLY A 248 0.00 18.97 2.71
CA GLY A 248 -0.78 20.21 2.79
C GLY A 248 -0.09 21.38 2.08
N ASP A 249 -0.87 22.25 1.45
CA ASP A 249 -0.37 23.43 0.77
C ASP A 249 0.00 24.53 1.78
N ASN A 250 0.99 25.35 1.43
CA ASN A 250 1.39 26.49 2.22
C ASN A 250 0.61 27.75 1.79
N GLY A 251 -0.20 28.28 2.71
CA GLY A 251 -1.00 29.50 2.54
C GLY A 251 -1.32 30.13 3.90
N PRO A 252 -2.05 31.27 3.95
CA PRO A 252 -2.38 31.93 5.22
C PRO A 252 -3.12 30.96 6.17
N GLY A 253 -2.45 30.55 7.26
CA GLY A 253 -2.96 29.58 8.24
C GLY A 253 -2.44 28.14 8.09
N GLY A 254 -1.79 27.80 6.98
CA GLY A 254 -1.16 26.51 6.69
C GLY A 254 -2.15 25.37 6.41
N GLY A 255 -1.85 24.52 5.41
CA GLY A 255 -2.60 23.30 5.12
C GLY A 255 -2.14 22.12 5.97
N LEU A 256 -3.07 21.28 6.44
CA LEU A 256 -2.75 19.99 7.09
C LEU A 256 -2.50 18.92 6.03
N GLY A 257 -1.56 18.01 6.27
CA GLY A 257 -1.38 16.83 5.42
C GLY A 257 -2.55 15.85 5.54
N GLY A 258 -2.83 15.10 4.49
CA GLY A 258 -3.86 14.06 4.47
C GLY A 258 -3.44 12.80 5.21
N ASN A 259 -4.41 12.04 5.72
CA ASN A 259 -4.14 10.75 6.34
C ASN A 259 -3.76 9.71 5.28
N GLY A 260 -3.00 8.70 5.69
CA GLY A 260 -2.78 7.49 4.90
C GLY A 260 -4.01 6.60 4.85
N ALA A 261 -4.08 5.76 3.81
CA ALA A 261 -5.05 4.69 3.67
C ALA A 261 -4.74 3.49 4.56
N SER A 262 -5.79 2.81 5.02
CA SER A 262 -5.66 1.44 5.52
C SER A 262 -5.11 0.51 4.43
N GLY A 263 -4.49 -0.58 4.90
CA GLY A 263 -4.13 -1.71 4.07
C GLY A 263 -5.32 -2.53 3.63
N ILE A 264 -5.05 -3.61 2.91
CA ILE A 264 -6.05 -4.59 2.48
C ILE A 264 -5.37 -5.95 2.31
N ILE A 265 -6.12 -7.02 2.46
CA ILE A 265 -5.69 -8.37 2.12
C ILE A 265 -6.66 -8.93 1.09
N ARG A 266 -6.12 -9.61 0.07
CA ARG A 266 -6.90 -10.36 -0.91
C ARG A 266 -6.45 -11.81 -0.96
N LEU A 267 -7.42 -12.70 -0.99
CA LEU A 267 -7.21 -14.13 -1.14
C LEU A 267 -7.89 -14.57 -2.43
N ARG A 268 -7.18 -15.26 -3.31
CA ARG A 268 -7.75 -15.87 -4.52
C ARG A 268 -7.52 -17.37 -4.50
N PHE A 269 -8.54 -18.14 -4.84
CA PHE A 269 -8.45 -19.59 -4.94
C PHE A 269 -9.41 -20.13 -6.02
N GLU A 270 -9.00 -21.23 -6.64
CA GLU A 270 -9.77 -21.94 -7.66
C GLU A 270 -11.01 -22.58 -7.00
N ARG A 271 -12.11 -22.60 -7.75
CA ARG A 271 -13.37 -23.23 -7.35
C ARG A 271 -13.59 -24.54 -8.11
#